data_AF-H1B863-F1
#
_entry.id   AF-H1B863-F1
#
_cell.length_a   1.000
_cell.length_b   1.000
_cell.length_c   1.000
_cell.angle_alpha   90.00
_cell.angle_beta   90.00
_cell.angle_gamma   90.00
#
_symmetry.space_group_name_H-M   'P 1'
#
loop_
_entity.id
_entity.type
_entity.pdbx_description
1 polymer ?
#
loop_
_entity_poly.entity_id
_entity_poly.type
_entity_poly.pdbx_seq_one_letter_code
_entity_poly.pdbx_strand_id
1 'polypeptide(L)'
;MGFSKPSISHAVSVLRDGGFLTMDSDYFLHLTDVGREVAEHIYEKHRFFTDRLIEAGVDPVAAEKDACRMEHVISQESFEHPKNAYKTKE
;
A
#
# COMPACT_ATOMS: atom_id res chain seq x y z
N MET A 1 -8.73 12.66 3.57
CA MET A 1 -9.00 11.79 4.73
C MET A 1 -9.97 12.46 5.70
N GLY A 2 -11.14 11.86 5.95
CA GLY A 2 -12.18 12.37 6.87
C GLY A 2 -12.12 11.75 8.27
N PHE A 3 -10.93 11.58 8.85
CA PHE A 3 -10.74 10.90 10.14
C PHE A 3 -10.55 11.90 11.29
N SER A 4 -10.98 11.50 12.49
CA SER A 4 -10.80 12.32 13.70
C SER A 4 -9.36 12.27 14.23
N LYS A 5 -8.92 13.32 14.93
CA LYS A 5 -7.61 13.34 15.61
C LYS A 5 -7.41 12.15 16.56
N PRO A 6 -8.39 11.74 17.39
CA PRO A 6 -8.30 10.51 18.17
C PRO A 6 -8.09 9.25 17.34
N SER A 7 -8.79 9.12 16.20
CA SER A 7 -8.65 7.95 15.31
C SER A 7 -7.25 7.82 14.72
N ILE A 8 -6.66 8.94 14.30
CA ILE A 8 -5.29 8.95 13.75
C ILE A 8 -4.28 8.61 14.86
N SER A 9 -4.41 9.22 16.04
CA SER A 9 -3.53 8.93 17.19
C SER A 9 -3.55 7.46 17.59
N HIS A 10 -4.74 6.84 17.60
CA HIS A 10 -4.89 5.42 17.86
C HIS A 10 -4.19 4.57 16.80
N ALA A 11 -4.40 4.85 15.51
CA ALA A 11 -3.75 4.11 14.43
C ALA A 11 -2.21 4.20 14.49
N VAL A 12 -1.67 5.40 14.75
CA VAL A 12 -0.23 5.61 14.93
C VAL A 12 0.31 4.82 16.12
N SER A 13 -0.44 4.77 17.23
CA SER A 13 -0.04 3.98 18.40
C SER A 13 0.01 2.48 18.09
N VAL A 14 -1.01 1.94 17.41
CA VAL A 14 -1.03 0.53 16.98
C VAL A 14 0.16 0.20 16.07
N LEU A 15 0.47 1.06 15.10
CA LEU A 15 1.59 0.84 14.18
C LEU A 15 2.95 0.92 14.86
N ARG A 16 3.10 1.80 15.86
CA ARG A 16 4.32 1.89 16.67
C ARG A 16 4.48 0.70 17.59
N ASP A 17 3.43 0.30 18.29
CA ASP A 17 3.44 -0.83 19.21
C ASP A 17 3.65 -2.17 18.44
N GLY A 18 3.21 -2.23 17.17
CA GLY A 18 3.52 -3.31 16.23
C GLY A 18 4.92 -3.25 15.59
N GLY A 19 5.73 -2.24 15.90
CA GLY A 19 7.11 -2.12 15.41
C GLY A 19 7.27 -1.63 13.97
N PHE A 20 6.21 -1.13 13.33
CA PHE A 20 6.25 -0.62 11.95
C PHE A 20 6.67 0.85 11.85
N LEU A 21 6.45 1.61 12.92
CA LEU A 21 6.78 3.03 12.99
C LEU A 21 7.67 3.35 14.19
N THR A 22 8.52 4.35 14.02
CA THR A 22 9.22 5.06 15.11
C THR A 22 8.94 6.56 15.01
N MET A 23 9.20 7.29 16.09
CA MET A 23 9.02 8.73 16.16
C MET A 23 10.32 9.38 16.63
N ASP A 24 10.78 10.40 15.92
CA ASP A 24 11.97 11.15 16.32
C ASP A 24 11.67 12.22 17.38
N SER A 25 12.71 12.92 17.81
CA SER A 25 12.64 14.01 18.78
C SER A 25 11.83 15.23 18.30
N ASP A 26 11.62 15.36 16.99
CA ASP A 26 10.83 16.41 16.35
C ASP A 26 9.38 15.96 16.06
N TYR A 27 8.98 14.78 16.57
CA TYR A 27 7.66 14.16 16.40
C TYR A 27 7.34 13.72 14.97
N PHE A 28 8.33 13.55 14.09
CA PHE A 28 8.12 12.94 12.77
C PHE A 28 8.03 11.42 12.86
N LEU A 29 7.12 10.85 12.07
CA LEU A 29 6.95 9.41 11.96
C LEU A 29 7.88 8.86 10.88
N HIS A 30 8.63 7.83 11.24
CA HIS A 30 9.53 7.12 10.34
C HIS A 30 9.13 5.65 10.27
N LEU A 31 9.22 5.07 9.08
CA LEU A 31 9.09 3.61 8.92
C LEU A 31 10.34 2.94 9.48
N THR A 32 10.14 1.89 10.27
CA THR A 32 11.20 0.93 10.57
C THR A 32 11.51 0.09 9.32
N ASP A 33 12.55 -0.74 9.35
CA ASP A 33 12.85 -1.64 8.23
C ASP A 33 11.67 -2.58 7.94
N VAL A 34 11.05 -3.13 9.00
CA VAL A 34 9.84 -3.97 8.88
C VAL A 34 8.65 -3.17 8.35
N GLY A 35 8.44 -1.94 8.85
CA GLY A 35 7.40 -1.05 8.35
C GLY A 35 7.58 -0.72 6.87
N ARG A 36 8.83 -0.52 6.45
CA ARG A 36 9.19 -0.22 5.07
C ARG A 36 8.89 -1.42 4.16
N GLU A 37 9.33 -2.61 4.53
CA GLU A 37 9.08 -3.83 3.74
C GLU A 37 7.58 -4.01 3.49
N VAL A 38 6.75 -3.90 4.54
CA VAL A 38 5.29 -4.01 4.41
C VAL A 38 4.70 -2.89 3.54
N ALA A 39 5.17 -1.65 3.71
CA ALA A 39 4.72 -0.51 2.92
C ALA A 39 5.08 -0.68 1.44
N GLU A 40 6.29 -1.17 1.14
CA GLU A 40 6.75 -1.45 -0.22
C GLU A 40 5.91 -2.54 -0.89
N HIS A 41 5.54 -3.60 -0.17
CA HIS A 41 4.65 -4.64 -0.69
C HIS A 41 3.25 -4.11 -1.04
N ILE A 42 2.69 -3.23 -0.21
CA ILE A 42 1.39 -2.60 -0.48
C ILE A 42 1.52 -1.67 -1.70
N TYR A 43 2.58 -0.85 -1.73
CA TYR A 43 2.83 0.07 -2.83
C TYR A 43 3.08 -0.64 -4.17
N GLU A 44 3.76 -1.79 -4.15
CA GLU A 44 3.97 -2.60 -5.34
C GLU A 44 2.64 -3.06 -5.94
N LYS A 45 1.72 -3.55 -5.09
CA LYS A 45 0.37 -3.94 -5.52
C LYS A 45 -0.39 -2.74 -6.09
N HIS A 46 -0.35 -1.60 -5.41
CA HIS A 46 -0.98 -0.35 -5.87
C HIS A 46 -0.55 0.00 -7.30
N ARG A 47 0.76 0.07 -7.52
CA ARG A 47 1.37 0.45 -8.79
C ARG A 47 1.02 -0.56 -9.87
N PHE A 48 1.16 -1.85 -9.57
CA PHE A 48 0.82 -2.91 -10.51
C PHE A 48 -0.64 -2.79 -10.98
N PHE A 49 -1.61 -2.75 -10.06
CA PHE A 49 -3.01 -2.68 -10.47
C PHE A 49 -3.35 -1.37 -11.18
N THR A 50 -2.80 -0.25 -10.74
CA THR A 50 -3.00 1.05 -11.41
C THR A 50 -2.55 0.97 -12.87
N ASP A 51 -1.32 0.52 -13.11
CA ASP A 51 -0.75 0.46 -14.45
C ASP A 51 -1.51 -0.55 -15.33
N ARG A 52 -1.87 -1.74 -14.80
CA ARG A 52 -2.64 -2.76 -15.53
C ARG A 52 -4.05 -2.30 -15.89
N LEU A 53 -4.72 -1.57 -15.00
CA LEU A 53 -6.07 -1.06 -15.25
C LEU A 53 -6.05 0.06 -16.31
N ILE A 54 -5.05 0.94 -16.25
CA ILE A 54 -4.85 1.99 -17.27
C ILE A 54 -4.58 1.35 -18.64
N GLU A 55 -3.71 0.34 -18.72
CA GLU A 55 -3.45 -0.40 -19.96
C GLU A 55 -4.70 -1.11 -20.51
N ALA A 56 -5.60 -1.55 -19.63
CA ALA A 56 -6.89 -2.11 -20.00
C ALA A 56 -7.92 -1.05 -20.47
N GLY A 57 -7.56 0.24 -20.43
CA GLY A 57 -8.40 1.35 -20.89
C GLY A 57 -9.25 1.99 -19.81
N VAL A 58 -9.00 1.70 -18.52
CA VAL A 58 -9.68 2.37 -17.41
C VAL A 58 -9.14 3.79 -17.24
N ASP A 59 -10.02 4.74 -16.91
CA ASP A 59 -9.63 6.11 -16.58
C ASP A 59 -8.60 6.12 -15.43
N PRO A 60 -7.51 6.91 -15.51
CA PRO A 60 -6.44 6.90 -14.50
C PRO A 60 -6.91 7.19 -13.07
N VAL A 61 -7.91 8.04 -12.88
CA VAL A 61 -8.44 8.38 -11.54
C VAL A 61 -9.26 7.21 -10.99
N ALA A 62 -10.04 6.54 -11.84
CA ALA A 62 -10.75 5.33 -11.46
C ALA A 62 -9.77 4.17 -11.17
N ALA A 63 -8.74 4.00 -12.01
CA ALA A 63 -7.72 2.97 -11.84
C ALA A 63 -6.96 3.11 -10.52
N GLU A 64 -6.52 4.31 -10.15
CA GLU A 64 -5.85 4.57 -8.87
C GLU A 64 -6.78 4.26 -7.68
N LYS A 65 -8.04 4.69 -7.76
CA LYS A 65 -9.03 4.46 -6.69
C LYS A 65 -9.36 2.99 -6.50
N ASP A 66 -9.43 2.22 -7.58
CA ASP A 66 -9.69 0.78 -7.52
C ASP A 66 -8.45 0.01 -7.07
N ALA A 67 -7.26 0.37 -7.55
CA ALA A 67 -5.99 -0.18 -7.10
C ALA A 67 -5.78 0.02 -5.59
N CYS A 68 -6.10 1.22 -5.07
CA CYS A 68 -6.08 1.56 -3.64
C CYS A 68 -6.93 0.61 -2.77
N ARG A 69 -8.00 0.03 -3.33
CA ARG A 69 -8.81 -0.97 -2.63
C ARG A 69 -8.23 -2.37 -2.80
N MET A 70 -7.81 -2.70 -4.02
CA MET A 70 -7.30 -4.02 -4.38
C MET A 70 -6.05 -4.38 -3.59
N GLU A 71 -5.12 -3.44 -3.38
CA GLU A 71 -3.86 -3.66 -2.68
C GLU A 71 -4.03 -4.20 -1.24
N HIS A 72 -5.13 -3.81 -0.58
CA HIS A 72 -5.41 -4.18 0.81
C HIS A 72 -6.17 -5.50 0.95
N VAL A 73 -6.86 -5.96 -0.10
CA VAL A 73 -7.72 -7.16 -0.03
C VAL A 73 -7.14 -8.36 -0.75
N ILE A 74 -6.25 -8.16 -1.72
CA ILE A 74 -5.67 -9.26 -2.49
C ILE A 74 -4.61 -10.02 -1.67
N SER A 75 -4.73 -11.35 -1.67
CA SER A 75 -3.73 -12.23 -1.07
C SER A 75 -2.39 -12.13 -1.82
N GLN A 76 -1.30 -12.47 -1.15
CA GLN A 76 0.03 -12.50 -1.78
C GLN A 76 0.05 -13.48 -2.97
N GLU A 77 -0.46 -14.69 -2.77
CA GLU A 77 -0.54 -15.73 -3.81
C GLU A 77 -1.28 -15.23 -5.06
N SER A 78 -2.46 -14.61 -4.88
CA SER A 78 -3.25 -14.07 -5.99
C SER A 78 -2.60 -12.88 -6.69
N PHE A 79 -1.74 -12.13 -6.01
CA PHE A 79 -0.97 -11.03 -6.62
C PHE A 79 0.22 -11.54 -7.43
N GLU A 80 0.91 -12.57 -6.95
CA GLU A 80 2.11 -13.11 -7.58
C GLU A 80 1.82 -13.74 -8.95
N HIS A 81 0.70 -14.44 -9.11
CA HIS A 81 0.35 -15.08 -10.37
C HIS A 81 0.21 -14.08 -11.55
N PRO A 82 -0.64 -13.03 -11.47
CA PRO A 82 -0.69 -11.99 -12.50
C PRO A 82 0.65 -11.30 -12.69
N LYS A 83 1.32 -10.90 -11.61
CA LYS A 83 2.61 -10.20 -11.68
C LYS A 83 3.64 -11.00 -12.48
N ASN A 84 3.78 -12.30 -12.22
CA ASN A 84 4.71 -13.17 -12.93
C ASN A 84 4.30 -13.41 -14.39
N ALA A 85 2.99 -13.55 -14.64
CA ALA A 85 2.47 -13.69 -16.00
C ALA A 85 2.76 -12.45 -16.88
N TYR A 86 2.76 -11.25 -16.31
CA TYR A 86 3.12 -10.02 -17.02
C TYR A 86 4.64 -9.88 -17.21
N LYS A 87 5.47 -10.24 -16.22
CA LYS A 87 6.94 -10.25 -16.36
C LYS A 87 7.46 -11.19 -17.45
N THR A 88 6.70 -12.22 -17.81
CA THR A 88 7.09 -13.20 -18.85
C THR A 88 6.73 -12.71 -20.26
N LYS A 89 6.01 -11.59 -20.39
CA LYS A 89 5.60 -11.01 -21.67
C LYS A 89 6.50 -9.86 -22.17
N GLU A 90 7.53 -9.49 -21.40
CA GLU A 90 8.55 -8.50 -21.75
C GLU A 90 9.82 -9.15 -22.31
#